data_AF-A0A3S1GSJ7-F1
#
_entry.id   AF-A0A3S1GSJ7-F1
#
_cell.length_a   1.000
_cell.length_b   1.000
_cell.length_c   1.000
_cell.angle_alpha   90.00
_cell.angle_beta   90.00
_cell.angle_gamma   90.00
#
_symmetry.space_group_name_H-M   'P 1'
#
loop_
_entity.id
_entity.type
_entity.pdbx_description
1 polymer ?
#
loop_
_entity_poly.entity_id
_entity_poly.type
_entity_poly.pdbx_seq_one_letter_code
_entity_poly.pdbx_strand_id
1 'polypeptide(L)'
;MFETRQGETLLAADPAQLRPDGHVVFIGRIVSPWAVRDECPKNMRAARETGQAATVLIDEPYRPGLQNLERASHVVILSWLHHAPRNLIVQKPRHAAEPKGVFSLRSPARPNPVGLHVAKLVALDIEAGRIGIDAIDVLDGTPVIDIKPYYATIDAFPEATIAGRDEK
;
A
#
# COMPACT_ATOMS: atom_id res chain seq x y z
N MET A 1 13.13 11.28 -11.05
CA MET A 1 13.58 11.93 -9.80
C MET A 1 12.41 12.72 -9.24
N PHE A 2 12.13 12.67 -7.93
CA PHE A 2 11.07 13.50 -7.33
C PHE A 2 11.61 14.93 -7.19
N GLU A 3 11.35 15.80 -8.16
CA GLU A 3 11.68 17.22 -8.03
C GLU A 3 10.78 17.87 -6.98
N THR A 4 11.39 18.55 -6.01
CA THR A 4 10.69 19.27 -4.96
C THR A 4 9.97 20.48 -5.54
N ARG A 5 8.68 20.60 -5.23
CA ARG A 5 7.81 21.67 -5.74
C ARG A 5 7.69 22.79 -4.73
N GLN A 6 7.26 23.96 -5.20
CA GLN A 6 6.97 25.10 -4.33
C GLN A 6 5.91 24.72 -3.26
N GLY A 7 6.23 24.93 -1.99
CA GLY A 7 5.37 24.59 -0.85
C GLY A 7 5.56 23.17 -0.31
N GLU A 8 6.49 22.39 -0.88
CA GLU A 8 6.93 21.13 -0.29
C GLU A 8 8.06 21.34 0.71
N THR A 9 8.12 20.47 1.72
CA THR A 9 9.16 20.50 2.76
C THR A 9 9.81 19.13 2.88
N LEU A 10 11.14 19.10 2.81
CA LEU A 10 11.95 17.93 3.09
C LEU A 10 12.38 17.93 4.57
N LEU A 11 12.51 16.74 5.16
CA LEU A 11 13.22 16.53 6.42
C LEU A 11 14.71 16.87 6.22
N ALA A 12 15.33 17.38 7.28
CA ALA A 12 16.76 17.70 7.28
C ALA A 12 17.65 16.47 7.06
N ALA A 13 17.22 15.31 7.56
CA ALA A 13 17.86 14.02 7.32
C ALA A 13 16.85 13.06 6.68
N ASP A 14 17.31 12.27 5.70
CA ASP A 14 16.47 11.25 5.07
C ASP A 14 16.34 10.01 5.97
N PRO A 15 15.13 9.63 6.40
CA PRO A 15 14.91 8.39 7.14
C PRO A 15 15.44 7.13 6.45
N ALA A 16 15.63 7.15 5.13
CA ALA A 16 16.30 6.08 4.39
C ALA A 16 17.76 5.87 4.78
N GLN A 17 18.43 6.91 5.27
CA GLN A 17 19.86 6.94 5.59
C GLN A 17 20.13 6.90 7.10
N LEU A 18 19.09 7.00 7.93
CA LEU A 18 19.23 6.89 9.37
C LEU A 18 19.49 5.44 9.79
N ARG A 19 20.20 5.26 10.91
CA ARG A 19 20.27 3.96 11.58
C ARG A 19 18.84 3.56 11.96
N PRO A 20 18.33 2.40 11.52
CA PRO A 20 16.97 2.02 11.82
C PRO A 20 16.83 1.60 13.29
N ASP A 21 15.74 2.00 13.92
CA ASP A 21 15.38 1.59 15.29
C ASP A 21 14.88 0.13 15.33
N GLY A 22 14.43 -0.40 14.19
CA GLY A 22 13.91 -1.76 14.05
C GLY A 22 14.06 -2.30 12.63
N HIS A 23 13.80 -3.59 12.45
CA HIS A 23 13.97 -4.29 11.19
C HIS A 23 12.63 -4.76 10.61
N VAL A 24 12.45 -4.61 9.29
CA VAL A 24 11.30 -5.16 8.54
C VAL A 24 11.79 -6.28 7.64
N VAL A 25 11.16 -7.45 7.75
CA VAL A 25 11.39 -8.58 6.83
C VAL A 25 10.36 -8.51 5.72
N PHE A 26 10.79 -8.64 4.47
CA PHE A 26 9.86 -8.85 3.36
C PHE A 26 9.52 -10.33 3.27
N ILE A 27 8.24 -10.65 3.33
CA ILE A 27 7.73 -12.03 3.35
C ILE A 27 7.29 -12.53 1.98
N GLY A 28 7.44 -11.69 0.97
CA GLY A 28 6.95 -11.93 -0.37
C GLY A 28 6.88 -10.66 -1.22
N ARG A 29 6.15 -10.75 -2.33
CA ARG A 29 6.00 -9.67 -3.31
C ARG A 29 4.61 -9.66 -3.95
N ILE A 30 4.21 -8.51 -4.45
CA ILE A 30 2.99 -8.35 -5.24
C ILE A 30 3.35 -8.52 -6.73
N VAL A 31 2.68 -9.44 -7.40
CA VAL A 31 2.65 -9.55 -8.86
C VAL A 31 1.45 -8.76 -9.36
N SER A 32 1.74 -7.67 -10.06
CA SER A 32 0.79 -6.62 -10.38
C SER A 32 0.79 -6.36 -11.89
N PRO A 33 -0.36 -6.03 -12.51
CA PRO A 33 -0.39 -5.53 -13.90
C PRO A 33 0.27 -4.16 -14.12
N TRP A 34 0.58 -3.39 -13.07
CA TRP A 34 1.16 -2.06 -13.20
C TRP A 34 2.69 -2.15 -13.24
N ALA A 35 3.27 -2.14 -14.44
CA ALA A 35 4.72 -2.22 -14.64
C ALA A 35 5.43 -0.88 -14.46
N VAL A 36 4.70 0.24 -14.58
CA VAL A 36 5.24 1.60 -14.49
C VAL A 36 4.44 2.43 -13.50
N ARG A 37 5.13 3.23 -12.68
CA ARG A 37 4.50 3.98 -11.58
C ARG A 37 3.39 4.92 -12.05
N ASP A 38 3.54 5.54 -13.23
CA ASP A 38 2.56 6.50 -13.74
C ASP A 38 1.27 5.82 -14.24
N GLU A 39 1.28 4.49 -14.38
CA GLU A 39 0.11 3.66 -14.71
C GLU A 39 -0.58 3.09 -13.45
N CYS A 40 0.07 3.15 -12.28
CA CYS A 40 -0.54 2.73 -11.02
C CYS A 40 -1.83 3.53 -10.75
N PRO A 41 -2.93 2.87 -10.39
CA PRO A 41 -4.15 3.52 -9.95
C PRO A 41 -3.87 4.44 -8.76
N LYS A 42 -4.61 5.55 -8.66
CA LYS A 42 -4.42 6.50 -7.55
C LYS A 42 -4.79 5.92 -6.18
N ASN A 43 -5.64 4.90 -6.17
CA ASN A 43 -6.11 4.19 -4.98
C ASN A 43 -6.82 2.89 -5.38
N MET A 44 -7.10 2.04 -4.39
CA MET A 44 -7.83 0.78 -4.52
C MET A 44 -9.22 0.87 -5.16
N ARG A 45 -9.92 2.02 -5.13
CA ARG A 45 -11.20 2.19 -5.84
C ARG A 45 -10.94 2.25 -7.34
N ALA A 46 -10.04 3.14 -7.77
CA ALA A 46 -9.64 3.26 -9.17
C ALA A 46 -9.04 1.93 -9.70
N ALA A 47 -8.29 1.21 -8.86
CA ALA A 47 -7.78 -0.12 -9.23
C ALA A 47 -8.92 -1.10 -9.56
N ARG A 48 -9.95 -1.18 -8.72
CA ARG A 48 -11.11 -2.05 -8.96
C ARG A 48 -11.90 -1.68 -10.21
N GLU A 49 -12.00 -0.40 -10.53
CA GLU A 49 -12.67 0.09 -11.74
C GLU A 49 -11.98 -0.39 -13.03
N THR A 50 -10.69 -0.73 -12.98
CA THR A 50 -9.98 -1.33 -14.13
C THR A 50 -10.37 -2.79 -14.40
N GLY A 51 -10.91 -3.49 -13.39
CA GLY A 51 -11.19 -4.93 -13.45
C GLY A 51 -9.94 -5.83 -13.49
N GLN A 52 -8.74 -5.29 -13.27
CA GLN A 52 -7.49 -6.06 -13.33
C GLN A 52 -7.13 -6.66 -11.97
N ALA A 53 -7.15 -7.99 -11.89
CA ALA A 53 -6.74 -8.76 -10.72
C ALA A 53 -5.21 -8.76 -10.53
N ALA A 54 -4.77 -9.15 -9.34
CA ALA A 54 -3.36 -9.29 -9.00
C ALA A 54 -3.10 -10.54 -8.14
N THR A 55 -1.83 -10.83 -7.88
CA THR A 55 -1.42 -11.95 -7.03
C THR A 55 -0.41 -11.49 -5.99
N VAL A 56 -0.58 -11.92 -4.74
CA VAL A 56 0.49 -11.84 -3.74
C VAL A 56 1.23 -13.17 -3.71
N LEU A 57 2.54 -13.13 -3.87
CA LEU A 57 3.43 -14.28 -3.74
C LEU A 57 4.11 -14.23 -2.38
N ILE A 58 3.98 -15.31 -1.61
CA ILE A 58 4.58 -15.50 -0.29
C ILE A 58 5.76 -16.46 -0.42
N ASP A 59 6.90 -16.03 0.13
CA ASP A 59 8.12 -16.81 0.08
C ASP A 59 7.99 -18.08 0.93
N GLU A 60 8.67 -19.15 0.51
CA GLU A 60 8.49 -20.51 1.02
C GLU A 60 8.49 -20.62 2.57
N PRO A 61 9.42 -19.98 3.31
CA PRO A 61 9.45 -20.10 4.78
C PRO A 61 8.20 -19.56 5.48
N TYR A 62 7.43 -18.69 4.84
CA TYR A 62 6.27 -18.01 5.43
C TYR A 62 4.93 -18.63 5.04
N ARG A 63 4.91 -19.52 4.03
CA ARG A 63 3.67 -20.14 3.51
C ARG A 63 2.84 -20.88 4.56
N PRO A 64 3.41 -21.59 5.56
CA PRO A 64 2.61 -22.18 6.63
C PRO A 64 1.73 -21.16 7.38
N GLY A 65 2.10 -19.88 7.39
CA GLY A 65 1.29 -18.80 7.97
C GLY A 65 -0.02 -18.50 7.21
N LEU A 66 -0.24 -19.08 6.03
CA LEU A 66 -1.45 -18.90 5.23
C LEU A 66 -2.60 -19.83 5.62
N GLN A 67 -2.36 -20.81 6.50
CA GLN A 67 -3.39 -21.75 6.93
C GLN A 67 -4.65 -21.03 7.44
N ASN A 68 -5.82 -21.46 6.95
CA ASN A 68 -7.14 -20.92 7.26
C ASN A 68 -7.43 -19.50 6.74
N LEU A 69 -6.55 -18.90 5.94
CA LEU A 69 -6.80 -17.57 5.36
C LEU A 69 -8.02 -17.57 4.41
N GLU A 70 -8.34 -18.70 3.79
CA GLU A 70 -9.50 -18.90 2.92
C GLU A 70 -10.84 -18.70 3.63
N ARG A 71 -10.87 -18.69 4.96
CA ARG A 71 -12.06 -18.36 5.75
C ARG A 71 -12.41 -16.88 5.68
N ALA A 72 -11.47 -16.02 5.30
CA ALA A 72 -11.70 -14.59 5.11
C ALA A 72 -12.09 -14.29 3.66
N SER A 73 -13.11 -13.46 3.46
CA SER A 73 -13.46 -12.97 2.11
C SER A 73 -12.57 -11.82 1.64
N HIS A 74 -11.95 -11.10 2.59
CA HIS A 74 -11.09 -9.95 2.34
C HIS A 74 -9.87 -10.00 3.26
N VAL A 75 -8.78 -9.42 2.79
CA VAL A 75 -7.52 -9.33 3.52
C VAL A 75 -7.00 -7.90 3.53
N VAL A 76 -6.36 -7.54 4.63
CA VAL A 76 -5.45 -6.41 4.71
C VAL A 76 -4.08 -6.89 4.25
N ILE A 77 -3.48 -6.18 3.30
CA ILE A 77 -2.09 -6.40 2.85
C ILE A 77 -1.29 -5.16 3.23
N LEU A 78 -0.21 -5.36 3.96
CA LEU A 78 0.77 -4.32 4.21
C LEU A 78 1.95 -4.52 3.26
N SER A 79 2.36 -3.45 2.58
CA SER A 79 3.44 -3.48 1.60
C SER A 79 4.51 -2.44 1.91
N TRP A 80 5.73 -2.64 1.39
CA TRP A 80 6.79 -1.63 1.46
C TRP A 80 6.93 -0.94 0.10
N LEU A 81 6.58 0.34 0.01
CA LEU A 81 6.63 1.13 -1.22
C LEU A 81 8.08 1.59 -1.48
N HIS A 82 8.93 0.62 -1.80
CA HIS A 82 10.40 0.69 -1.89
C HIS A 82 10.97 1.77 -2.81
N HIS A 83 10.20 2.30 -3.75
CA HIS A 83 10.61 3.41 -4.63
C HIS A 83 10.18 4.80 -4.13
N ALA A 84 9.46 4.89 -3.01
CA ALA A 84 8.96 6.15 -2.49
C ALA A 84 10.05 6.92 -1.70
N PRO A 85 10.13 8.25 -1.84
CA PRO A 85 11.06 9.06 -1.05
C PRO A 85 10.59 9.10 0.40
N ARG A 86 11.53 9.04 1.33
CA ARG A 86 11.24 8.94 2.77
C ARG A 86 11.38 10.27 3.51
N ASN A 87 11.95 11.29 2.88
CA ASN A 87 12.21 12.59 3.48
C ASN A 87 11.14 13.67 3.20
N LEU A 88 10.13 13.40 2.38
CA LEU A 88 9.14 14.42 1.99
C LEU A 88 7.99 14.52 3.01
N ILE A 89 8.08 15.49 3.93
CA ILE A 89 7.17 15.61 5.09
C ILE A 89 5.97 16.52 4.84
N VAL A 90 6.11 17.53 3.98
CA VAL A 90 4.99 18.35 3.46
C VAL A 90 4.95 18.21 1.95
N GLN A 91 3.76 17.93 1.41
CA GLN A 91 3.54 17.60 0.01
C GLN A 91 2.51 18.54 -0.61
N LYS A 92 2.74 18.94 -1.87
CA LYS A 92 1.78 19.71 -2.65
C LYS A 92 1.47 18.98 -3.96
N PRO A 93 0.47 18.07 -3.97
CA PRO A 93 -0.04 17.51 -5.22
C PRO A 93 -0.47 18.63 -6.16
N ARG A 94 -0.25 18.47 -7.48
CA ARG A 94 -0.55 19.53 -8.48
C ARG A 94 -1.98 20.06 -8.41
N HIS A 95 -2.94 19.22 -8.02
CA HIS A 95 -4.36 19.56 -7.94
C HIS A 95 -4.79 20.03 -6.54
N ALA A 96 -3.89 20.09 -5.57
CA ALA A 96 -4.22 20.53 -4.22
C ALA A 96 -4.10 22.05 -4.10
N ALA A 97 -5.13 22.68 -3.53
CA ALA A 97 -5.11 24.12 -3.24
C ALA A 97 -3.96 24.48 -2.28
N GLU A 98 -3.81 23.70 -1.21
CA GLU A 98 -2.82 23.92 -0.16
C GLU A 98 -1.87 22.73 0.01
N PRO A 99 -0.61 22.95 0.42
CA PRO A 99 0.27 21.89 0.89
C PRO A 99 -0.32 21.16 2.09
N LYS A 100 -0.01 19.87 2.21
CA LYS A 100 -0.49 19.02 3.31
C LYS A 100 0.67 18.23 3.89
N GLY A 101 0.70 18.13 5.22
CA GLY A 101 1.60 17.21 5.90
C GLY A 101 1.31 15.77 5.47
N VAL A 102 2.34 14.95 5.31
CA VAL A 102 2.21 13.58 4.81
C VAL A 102 1.21 12.72 5.61
N PHE A 103 1.05 12.99 6.91
CA PHE A 103 0.16 12.23 7.78
C PHE A 103 -1.33 12.57 7.61
N SER A 104 -1.68 13.67 6.95
CA SER A 104 -3.05 13.96 6.51
C SER A 104 -3.34 13.46 5.08
N LEU A 105 -2.40 12.70 4.50
CA LEU A 105 -2.48 12.12 3.17
C LEU A 105 -2.33 10.59 3.23
N ARG A 106 -2.71 9.94 2.13
CA ARG A 106 -2.34 8.54 1.81
C ARG A 106 -1.26 8.47 0.73
N SER A 107 -0.37 9.47 0.70
CA SER A 107 0.76 9.49 -0.23
C SER A 107 1.72 8.31 0.03
N PRO A 108 2.34 7.72 -1.02
CA PRO A 108 3.38 6.72 -0.86
C PRO A 108 4.67 7.29 -0.26
N ALA A 109 4.96 8.57 -0.49
CA ALA A 109 6.14 9.26 0.03
C ALA A 109 5.97 9.53 1.53
N ARG A 110 6.57 8.71 2.40
CA ARG A 110 6.44 8.80 3.86
C ARG A 110 7.74 8.34 4.55
N PRO A 111 8.01 8.77 5.80
CA PRO A 111 9.19 8.32 6.55
C PRO A 111 9.37 6.80 6.63
N ASN A 112 8.26 6.07 6.82
CA ASN A 112 8.17 4.63 6.64
C ASN A 112 7.10 4.38 5.58
N PRO A 113 7.48 4.03 4.33
CA PRO A 113 6.58 3.97 3.19
C PRO A 113 5.75 2.67 3.20
N VAL A 114 4.99 2.46 4.28
CA VAL A 114 4.08 1.32 4.43
C VAL A 114 2.78 1.61 3.69
N GLY A 115 2.48 0.79 2.68
CA GLY A 115 1.19 0.75 2.02
C GLY A 115 0.21 -0.11 2.82
N LEU A 116 -1.06 0.28 2.83
CA LEU A 116 -2.15 -0.47 3.43
C LEU A 116 -3.25 -0.65 2.39
N HIS A 117 -3.56 -1.91 2.12
CA HIS A 117 -4.49 -2.30 1.07
C HIS A 117 -5.54 -3.23 1.63
N VAL A 118 -6.79 -3.06 1.23
CA VAL A 118 -7.87 -4.01 1.53
C VAL A 118 -8.35 -4.58 0.21
N ALA A 119 -8.17 -5.88 0.02
CA ALA A 119 -8.50 -6.59 -1.22
C ALA A 119 -9.39 -7.80 -0.94
N LYS A 120 -10.22 -8.17 -1.90
CA LYS A 120 -11.03 -9.39 -1.84
C LYS A 120 -10.12 -10.58 -2.14
N LEU A 121 -10.21 -11.63 -1.33
CA LEU A 121 -9.56 -12.91 -1.58
C LEU A 121 -10.33 -13.63 -2.69
N VAL A 122 -9.66 -13.93 -3.80
CA VAL A 122 -10.26 -14.59 -4.98
C VAL A 122 -9.80 -16.05 -5.08
N ALA A 123 -8.55 -16.33 -4.72
CA ALA A 123 -7.99 -17.67 -4.73
C ALA A 123 -6.86 -17.78 -3.69
N LEU A 124 -6.62 -18.99 -3.19
CA LEU A 124 -5.52 -19.29 -2.28
C LEU A 124 -4.89 -20.64 -2.67
N ASP A 125 -3.58 -20.63 -2.90
CA ASP A 125 -2.74 -21.82 -3.06
C ASP A 125 -1.58 -21.71 -2.07
N ILE A 126 -1.68 -22.46 -0.97
CA ILE A 126 -0.72 -22.41 0.13
C ILE A 126 0.63 -23.00 -0.30
N GLU A 127 0.62 -24.12 -1.03
CA GLU A 127 1.85 -24.80 -1.45
C GLU A 127 2.68 -23.92 -2.39
N ALA A 128 2.04 -23.25 -3.35
CA ALA A 128 2.71 -22.30 -4.24
C ALA A 128 2.93 -20.92 -3.59
N GLY A 129 2.33 -20.65 -2.42
CA GLY A 129 2.36 -19.36 -1.75
C GLY A 129 1.65 -18.26 -2.55
N ARG A 130 0.57 -18.59 -3.27
CA ARG A 130 -0.14 -17.64 -4.15
C ARG A 130 -1.47 -17.23 -3.52
N ILE A 131 -1.69 -15.93 -3.43
CA ILE A 131 -2.95 -15.33 -2.98
C ILE A 131 -3.49 -14.49 -4.13
N GLY A 132 -4.58 -14.93 -4.76
CA GLY A 132 -5.25 -14.17 -5.80
C GLY A 132 -6.14 -13.09 -5.19
N ILE A 133 -6.03 -11.86 -5.70
CA ILE A 133 -6.80 -10.70 -5.21
C ILE A 133 -7.50 -9.95 -6.34
N ASP A 134 -8.61 -9.29 -6.02
CA ASP A 134 -9.48 -8.61 -7.01
C ASP A 134 -8.84 -7.39 -7.68
N ALA A 135 -7.99 -6.66 -6.94
CA ALA A 135 -7.30 -5.47 -7.41
C ALA A 135 -6.13 -5.14 -6.48
N ILE A 136 -5.21 -4.30 -6.94
CA ILE A 136 -4.21 -3.62 -6.10
C ILE A 136 -3.77 -2.32 -6.82
N ASP A 137 -3.13 -1.38 -6.15
CA ASP A 137 -2.79 -0.06 -6.72
C ASP A 137 -1.28 0.25 -6.70
N VAL A 138 -0.45 -0.78 -6.55
CA VAL A 138 1.01 -0.67 -6.39
C VAL A 138 1.77 -1.29 -7.56
N LEU A 139 3.00 -0.84 -7.77
CA LEU A 139 3.89 -1.35 -8.81
C LEU A 139 4.13 -2.87 -8.71
N ASP A 140 4.33 -3.51 -9.85
CA ASP A 140 4.82 -4.89 -9.91
C ASP A 140 6.12 -5.06 -9.12
N GLY A 141 6.24 -6.19 -8.42
CA GLY A 141 7.38 -6.49 -7.55
C GLY A 141 7.37 -5.78 -6.20
N THR A 142 6.33 -5.01 -5.86
CA THR A 142 6.24 -4.34 -4.56
C THR A 142 6.35 -5.35 -3.41
N PRO A 143 7.30 -5.20 -2.46
CA PRO A 143 7.46 -6.12 -1.34
C PRO A 143 6.27 -6.13 -0.38
N VAL A 144 5.99 -7.30 0.17
CA VAL A 144 4.95 -7.53 1.18
C VAL A 144 5.61 -7.63 2.55
N ILE A 145 5.03 -6.96 3.55
CA ILE A 145 5.52 -7.00 4.93
C ILE A 145 4.60 -7.81 5.85
N ASP A 146 3.29 -7.86 5.56
CA ASP A 146 2.30 -8.50 6.43
C ASP A 146 0.97 -8.73 5.71
N ILE A 147 0.19 -9.70 6.20
CA ILE A 147 -1.17 -10.01 5.73
C ILE A 147 -2.06 -10.31 6.93
N LYS A 148 -3.27 -9.76 6.94
CA LYS A 148 -4.26 -10.00 8.00
C LYS A 148 -5.65 -10.25 7.42
N PRO A 149 -6.50 -11.08 8.05
CA PRO A 149 -7.91 -11.12 7.69
C PRO A 149 -8.54 -9.73 7.95
N TYR A 150 -9.41 -9.28 7.04
CA TYR A 150 -10.20 -8.08 7.25
C TYR A 150 -11.49 -8.43 7.98
N TYR A 151 -11.76 -7.74 9.08
CA TYR A 151 -12.95 -7.92 9.91
C TYR A 151 -13.80 -6.67 9.87
N ALA A 152 -14.89 -6.71 9.10
CA ALA A 152 -15.80 -5.57 8.98
C ALA A 152 -16.36 -5.08 10.32
N THR A 153 -16.44 -5.95 11.34
CA THR A 153 -16.91 -5.59 12.69
C THR A 153 -15.96 -4.66 13.45
N ILE A 154 -14.69 -4.56 13.05
CA ILE A 154 -13.68 -3.75 13.73
C ILE A 154 -12.91 -2.80 12.80
N ASP A 155 -12.81 -3.14 11.51
CA ASP A 155 -12.05 -2.36 10.53
C ASP A 155 -12.94 -1.37 9.75
N ALA A 156 -14.25 -1.63 9.66
CA ALA A 156 -15.18 -0.79 8.91
C ALA A 156 -15.83 0.26 9.82
N PHE A 157 -15.65 1.53 9.44
CA PHE A 157 -16.35 2.68 10.01
C PHE A 157 -17.03 3.43 8.86
N PRO A 158 -18.20 2.97 8.38
CA PRO A 158 -18.88 3.57 7.23
C PRO A 158 -19.23 5.07 7.42
N GLU A 159 -19.30 5.53 8.66
CA GLU A 159 -19.56 6.90 9.08
C GLU A 159 -18.32 7.80 9.11
N ALA A 160 -17.12 7.26 8.85
CA ALA A 160 -15.88 8.04 8.85
C ALA A 160 -15.93 9.14 7.78
N THR A 161 -15.51 10.36 8.13
CA THR A 161 -15.49 11.51 7.21
C THR A 161 -14.19 12.28 7.31
N ILE A 162 -13.86 13.03 6.25
CA ILE A 162 -12.79 14.01 6.23
C ILE A 162 -13.41 15.38 5.94
N ALA A 163 -13.37 16.30 6.91
CA ALA A 163 -13.92 17.64 6.74
C ALA A 163 -13.37 18.32 5.47
N GLY A 164 -14.26 18.86 4.64
CA GLY A 164 -13.88 19.54 3.39
C GLY A 164 -13.52 18.59 2.23
N ARG A 165 -13.81 17.29 2.32
CA ARG A 165 -13.84 16.36 1.18
C ARG A 165 -15.24 15.78 1.06
N ASP A 166 -15.93 16.14 -0.01
CA ASP A 166 -17.13 15.41 -0.42
C ASP A 166 -16.66 14.10 -1.06
N GLU A 167 -16.82 12.98 -0.35
CA GLU A 167 -16.64 11.66 -0.94
C GLU A 167 -17.87 11.36 -1.79
N LYS A 168 -17.81 11.71 -3.08
CA LYS A 168 -18.72 11.19 -4.11
C LYS A 168 -18.15 9.91 -4.71
#